data_AF-A0A521LC13-F1
#
_entry.id   AF-A0A521LC13-F1
#
_cell.length_a   1.000
_cell.length_b   1.000
_cell.length_c   1.000
_cell.angle_alpha   90.00
_cell.angle_beta   90.00
_cell.angle_gamma   90.00
#
_symmetry.space_group_name_H-M   'P 1'
#
loop_
_entity.id
_entity.type
_entity.pdbx_description
1 polymer ?
#
loop_
_entity_poly.entity_id
_entity_poly.type
_entity_poly.pdbx_seq_one_letter_code
_entity_poly.pdbx_strand_id
1 'polypeptide(L)'
;MAYTFQKISDVKLRARKIAREQDIPRHQALDTAARGGGFQNFAHALKELPELAPAIVYPHRIEVLQGWWSRKERSGGQVATSVSLRHALSDLVKPHQLVETLGGCRIDGEARLISDGSLRDREASIIDVAKVARALQFMDATGLKPSRSRRCYPKGDWDNRPPIADHDSCWFDPEARAYVLVTQPYPGRAAMRSENQAAWETKHGWRAFRSEWGSMYGFGTELHLLCPPAYADILGGKLADLGAGPDAITNEAVVDT
;
A
#
# COMPACT_ATOMS: atom_id res chain seq x y z
N MET A 1 44.32 -4.78 2.23
CA MET A 1 43.33 -5.14 1.19
C MET A 1 42.40 -3.96 1.02
N ALA A 2 42.28 -3.42 -0.19
CA ALA A 2 41.32 -2.36 -0.48
C ALA A 2 39.92 -3.00 -0.58
N TYR A 3 38.94 -2.43 0.12
CA TYR A 3 37.54 -2.81 0.04
C TYR A 3 36.86 -1.95 -1.02
N THR A 4 36.09 -2.55 -1.92
CA THR A 4 35.21 -1.77 -2.79
C THR A 4 33.86 -1.65 -2.10
N PHE A 5 33.44 -0.43 -1.77
CA PHE A 5 32.10 -0.15 -1.25
C PHE A 5 31.25 0.48 -2.33
N GLN A 6 30.01 -0.02 -2.49
CA GLN A 6 29.06 0.54 -3.45
C GLN A 6 28.01 1.42 -2.75
N LYS A 7 27.85 1.29 -1.43
CA LYS A 7 26.86 2.01 -0.62
C LYS A 7 27.29 2.15 0.84
N ILE A 8 26.67 3.09 1.56
CA ILE A 8 27.04 3.38 2.95
C ILE A 8 26.80 2.22 3.92
N SER A 9 25.83 1.35 3.61
CA SER A 9 25.53 0.16 4.42
C SER A 9 26.67 -0.86 4.40
N ASP A 10 27.44 -0.95 3.32
CA ASP A 10 28.61 -1.82 3.23
C ASP A 10 29.70 -1.37 4.21
N VAL A 11 29.92 -0.05 4.31
CA VAL A 11 30.86 0.56 5.26
C VAL A 11 30.41 0.30 6.70
N LYS A 12 29.12 0.50 7.00
CA LYS A 12 28.53 0.22 8.32
C LYS A 12 28.67 -1.27 8.70
N LEU A 13 28.49 -2.19 7.75
CA LEU A 13 28.62 -3.64 7.98
C LEU A 13 30.07 -4.04 8.25
N ARG A 14 31.02 -3.53 7.45
CA ARG A 14 32.45 -3.82 7.65
C ARG A 14 32.95 -3.26 8.98
N ALA A 15 32.52 -2.06 9.35
CA ALA A 15 32.87 -1.45 10.63
C ALA A 15 32.43 -2.30 11.83
N ARG A 16 31.25 -2.95 11.79
CA ARG A 16 30.82 -3.89 12.84
C ARG A 16 31.71 -5.11 12.97
N LYS A 17 32.33 -5.56 11.87
CA LYS A 17 33.28 -6.68 11.88
C LYS A 17 34.63 -6.21 12.43
N ILE A 18 35.13 -5.05 11.99
CA ILE A 18 36.37 -4.44 12.48
C ILE A 18 36.31 -4.13 13.99
N ALA A 19 35.21 -3.55 14.47
CA ALA A 19 35.03 -3.24 15.88
C ALA A 19 35.14 -4.49 16.77
N ARG A 20 34.67 -5.64 16.27
CA ARG A 20 34.76 -6.94 16.96
C ARG A 20 36.15 -7.58 16.83
N GLU A 21 36.78 -7.47 15.67
CA GLU A 21 38.10 -8.05 15.40
C GLU A 21 39.23 -7.31 16.12
N GLN A 22 39.08 -6.00 16.33
CA GLN A 22 40.14 -5.13 16.84
C GLN A 22 39.82 -4.52 18.21
N ASP A 23 38.66 -4.84 18.78
CA ASP A 23 38.16 -4.30 20.05
C ASP A 23 38.23 -2.76 20.14
N ILE A 24 37.84 -2.08 19.05
CA ILE A 24 37.86 -0.61 18.96
C ILE A 24 36.46 0.00 18.97
N PRO A 25 36.31 1.25 19.48
CA PRO A 25 35.05 1.97 19.45
C PRO A 25 34.47 2.10 18.03
N ARG A 26 33.13 2.04 17.93
CA ARG A 26 32.41 2.01 16.65
C ARG A 26 32.74 3.17 15.71
N HIS A 27 32.97 4.37 16.22
CA HIS A 27 33.34 5.53 15.40
C HIS A 27 34.71 5.35 14.72
N GLN A 28 35.68 4.78 15.45
CA GLN A 28 37.00 4.45 14.90
C GLN A 28 36.89 3.33 13.87
N ALA A 29 36.08 2.31 14.15
CA ALA A 29 35.84 1.22 13.21
C ALA A 29 35.18 1.68 11.90
N LEU A 30 34.29 2.68 11.95
CA LEU A 30 33.66 3.28 10.77
C LEU A 30 34.67 4.03 9.91
N ASP A 31 35.54 4.82 10.54
CA ASP A 31 36.62 5.52 9.84
C ASP A 31 37.65 4.55 9.25
N THR A 32 38.03 3.51 9.99
CA THR A 32 38.94 2.46 9.51
C THR A 32 38.31 1.69 8.34
N ALA A 33 37.02 1.37 8.40
CA ALA A 33 36.31 0.77 7.29
C ALA A 33 36.33 1.69 6.06
N ALA A 34 35.95 2.95 6.21
CA ALA A 34 35.89 3.93 5.12
C ALA A 34 37.25 4.15 4.45
N ARG A 35 38.33 4.28 5.23
CA ARG A 35 39.71 4.36 4.71
C ARG A 35 40.12 3.11 3.95
N GLY A 36 39.70 1.95 4.44
CA GLY A 36 39.92 0.69 3.75
C GLY A 36 39.29 0.63 2.36
N GLY A 37 38.30 1.47 2.06
CA GLY A 37 37.70 1.60 0.72
C GLY A 37 37.99 2.90 -0.02
N GLY A 38 39.07 3.60 0.34
CA GLY A 38 39.56 4.77 -0.40
C GLY A 38 38.92 6.10 -0.01
N PHE A 39 38.07 6.15 1.03
CA PHE A 39 37.50 7.39 1.55
C PHE A 39 38.37 7.98 2.67
N GLN A 40 38.34 9.30 2.86
CA GLN A 40 39.18 9.95 3.90
C GLN A 40 38.76 9.57 5.33
N ASN A 41 37.45 9.47 5.56
CA ASN A 41 36.80 9.10 6.82
C ASN A 41 35.33 8.71 6.53
N PHE A 42 34.57 8.33 7.56
CA PHE A 42 33.17 7.92 7.40
C PHE A 42 32.27 9.07 6.90
N ALA A 43 32.57 10.31 7.27
CA ALA A 43 31.83 11.49 6.79
C ALA A 43 32.05 11.74 5.28
N HIS A 44 33.25 11.47 4.77
CA HIS A 44 33.55 11.50 3.34
C HIS A 44 32.80 10.39 2.60
N ALA A 45 32.77 9.17 3.15
CA ALA A 45 31.98 8.06 2.59
C ALA A 45 30.48 8.37 2.58
N LEU A 46 29.94 9.06 3.60
CA LEU A 46 28.54 9.50 3.66
C LEU A 46 28.16 10.48 2.55
N LYS A 47 29.10 11.29 2.07
CA LYS A 47 28.87 12.27 1.00
C LYS A 47 28.99 11.66 -0.40
N GLU A 48 29.90 10.71 -0.55
CA GLU A 48 30.26 10.11 -1.85
C GLU A 48 29.46 8.85 -2.18
N LEU A 49 29.03 8.08 -1.17
CA LEU A 49 28.26 6.85 -1.37
C LEU A 49 26.77 7.11 -1.21
N PRO A 50 25.92 6.57 -2.11
CA PRO A 50 24.49 6.62 -1.90
C PRO A 50 24.12 5.86 -0.61
N GLU A 51 23.30 6.49 0.23
CA GLU A 51 22.55 5.75 1.25
C GLU A 51 21.42 5.01 0.54
N LEU A 52 21.74 3.83 0.01
CA LEU A 52 20.72 2.89 -0.41
C LEU A 52 19.93 2.54 0.85
N ALA A 53 18.68 3.02 0.89
CA ALA A 53 17.70 2.59 1.86
C ALA A 53 17.75 1.05 1.93
N PRO A 54 17.65 0.45 3.13
CA PRO A 54 17.56 -1.00 3.23
C PRO A 54 16.50 -1.48 2.23
N ALA A 55 16.83 -2.49 1.43
CA ALA A 55 15.89 -3.06 0.49
C ALA A 55 14.58 -3.33 1.24
N ILE A 56 13.48 -2.76 0.76
CA ILE A 56 12.18 -2.96 1.41
C ILE A 56 11.89 -4.45 1.34
N VAL A 57 11.88 -5.10 2.50
CA VAL A 57 11.56 -6.52 2.62
C VAL A 57 10.06 -6.63 2.84
N TYR A 58 9.43 -7.60 2.19
CA TYR A 58 8.02 -7.95 2.34
C TYR A 58 7.93 -9.34 2.99
N PRO A 59 8.24 -9.48 4.29
CA PRO A 59 8.42 -10.80 4.92
C PRO A 59 7.09 -11.50 5.23
N HIS A 60 5.97 -10.78 5.23
CA HIS A 60 4.68 -11.32 5.62
C HIS A 60 3.89 -11.75 4.39
N ARG A 61 3.85 -13.06 4.13
CA ARG A 61 2.98 -13.63 3.10
C ARG A 61 1.57 -13.80 3.66
N ILE A 62 0.60 -13.12 3.08
CA ILE A 62 -0.82 -13.20 3.44
C ILE A 62 -1.59 -13.87 2.31
N GLU A 63 -2.38 -14.88 2.65
CA GLU A 63 -3.29 -15.59 1.75
C GLU A 63 -4.69 -14.96 1.78
N VAL A 64 -5.28 -14.76 0.61
CA VAL A 64 -6.68 -14.35 0.46
C VAL A 64 -7.41 -15.46 -0.29
N LEU A 65 -8.50 -15.99 0.25
CA LEU A 65 -9.24 -17.10 -0.35
C LEU A 65 -10.75 -16.86 -0.40
N GLN A 66 -11.41 -17.49 -1.37
CA GLN A 66 -12.85 -17.45 -1.51
C GLN A 66 -13.41 -18.72 -2.15
N GLY A 67 -14.53 -19.20 -1.61
CA GLY A 67 -15.30 -20.29 -2.22
C GLY A 67 -16.37 -19.78 -3.18
N TRP A 68 -16.69 -20.59 -4.19
CA TRP A 68 -17.71 -20.25 -5.20
C TRP A 68 -18.57 -21.46 -5.55
N TRP A 69 -19.80 -21.18 -5.97
CA TRP A 69 -20.75 -22.20 -6.41
C TRP A 69 -21.60 -21.70 -7.57
N SER A 70 -21.45 -22.36 -8.73
CA SER A 70 -22.24 -22.11 -9.93
C SER A 70 -23.52 -22.94 -9.91
N ARG A 71 -24.68 -22.28 -9.79
CA ARG A 71 -25.98 -22.96 -9.93
C ARG A 71 -26.20 -23.51 -11.34
N LYS A 72 -25.66 -22.81 -12.36
CA LYS A 72 -25.82 -23.19 -13.77
C LYS A 72 -25.04 -24.46 -14.10
N GLU A 73 -23.81 -24.54 -13.61
CA GLU A 73 -22.90 -25.67 -13.89
C GLU A 73 -22.98 -26.75 -12.83
N ARG A 74 -23.66 -26.49 -11.71
CA ARG A 74 -23.76 -27.37 -10.52
C ARG A 74 -22.39 -27.81 -10.01
N SER A 75 -21.44 -26.89 -10.07
CA SER A 75 -20.06 -27.06 -9.67
C SER A 75 -19.68 -25.95 -8.69
N GLY A 76 -18.64 -26.21 -7.90
CA GLY A 76 -18.05 -25.22 -7.03
C GLY A 76 -16.57 -25.48 -6.88
N GLY A 77 -15.90 -24.52 -6.27
CA GLY A 77 -14.47 -24.59 -6.03
C GLY A 77 -14.03 -23.47 -5.11
N GLN A 78 -12.72 -23.34 -4.97
CA GLN A 78 -12.09 -22.26 -4.24
C GLN A 78 -11.04 -21.61 -5.12
N VAL A 79 -10.88 -20.31 -4.94
CA VAL A 79 -9.82 -19.53 -5.57
C VAL A 79 -9.07 -18.77 -4.49
N ALA A 80 -7.76 -18.62 -4.67
CA ALA A 80 -6.92 -17.93 -3.72
C ALA A 80 -5.77 -17.19 -4.40
N THR A 81 -5.21 -16.24 -3.66
CA THR A 81 -3.95 -15.59 -4.02
C THR A 81 -3.12 -15.30 -2.78
N SER A 82 -1.84 -14.99 -2.98
CA SER A 82 -0.93 -14.60 -1.91
C SER A 82 -0.28 -13.26 -2.23
N VAL A 83 -0.25 -12.36 -1.25
CA VAL A 83 0.51 -11.09 -1.32
C VAL A 83 1.61 -11.10 -0.25
N SER A 84 2.78 -10.57 -0.60
CA SER A 84 3.87 -10.35 0.36
C SER A 84 3.87 -8.90 0.78
N LEU A 85 3.74 -8.63 2.08
CA LEU A 85 3.54 -7.30 2.66
C LEU A 85 4.61 -6.98 3.71
N ARG A 86 4.79 -5.68 4.00
CA ARG A 86 5.73 -5.16 5.01
C ARG A 86 5.25 -5.45 6.43
N HIS A 87 3.94 -5.48 6.64
CA HIS A 87 3.32 -5.70 7.94
C HIS A 87 2.51 -7.01 7.98
N ALA A 88 2.40 -7.58 9.18
CA ALA A 88 1.56 -8.76 9.41
C ALA A 88 0.07 -8.41 9.26
N LEU A 89 -0.78 -9.42 8.97
CA LEU A 89 -2.23 -9.22 8.79
C LEU A 89 -2.86 -8.53 10.00
N SER A 90 -2.44 -8.91 11.20
CA SER A 90 -2.93 -8.37 12.47
C SER A 90 -2.61 -6.88 12.64
N ASP A 91 -1.55 -6.36 12.02
CA ASP A 91 -1.19 -4.94 12.06
C ASP A 91 -1.91 -4.15 10.96
N LEU A 92 -2.26 -4.81 9.86
CA LEU A 92 -3.00 -4.22 8.75
C LEU A 92 -4.47 -4.05 9.07
N VAL A 93 -5.14 -5.07 9.59
CA VAL A 93 -6.59 -5.04 9.76
C VAL A 93 -7.03 -5.78 11.02
N LYS A 94 -7.93 -5.15 11.78
CA LYS A 94 -8.64 -5.77 12.91
C LYS A 94 -10.05 -6.20 12.49
N PRO A 95 -10.69 -7.16 13.19
CA PRO A 95 -12.04 -7.62 12.82
C PRO A 95 -13.08 -6.51 12.62
N HIS A 96 -13.07 -5.46 13.45
CA HIS A 96 -13.99 -4.33 13.34
C HIS A 96 -13.71 -3.39 12.14
N GLN A 97 -12.56 -3.56 11.48
CA GLN A 97 -12.15 -2.83 10.27
C GLN A 97 -12.47 -3.63 8.99
N LEU A 98 -13.09 -4.80 9.09
CA LEU A 98 -13.58 -5.56 7.95
C LEU A 98 -14.87 -4.92 7.43
N VAL A 99 -14.69 -3.83 6.68
CA VAL A 99 -15.76 -2.97 6.13
C VAL A 99 -15.43 -2.60 4.69
N GLU A 100 -16.42 -2.05 3.98
CA GLU A 100 -16.27 -1.67 2.56
C GLU A 100 -15.76 -2.85 1.72
N THR A 101 -14.63 -2.68 1.03
CA THR A 101 -13.98 -3.74 0.24
C THR A 101 -13.69 -5.01 1.05
N LEU A 102 -13.46 -4.90 2.36
CA LEU A 102 -13.20 -6.04 3.25
C LEU A 102 -14.46 -6.51 3.99
N GLY A 103 -15.64 -5.95 3.70
CA GLY A 103 -16.87 -6.17 4.48
C GLY A 103 -17.40 -7.60 4.48
N GLY A 104 -17.06 -8.39 3.45
CA GLY A 104 -17.40 -9.81 3.35
C GLY A 104 -16.31 -10.74 3.87
N CYS A 105 -15.24 -10.23 4.45
CA CYS A 105 -14.10 -11.04 4.87
C CYS A 105 -14.15 -11.41 6.35
N ARG A 106 -13.46 -12.49 6.71
CA ARG A 106 -13.03 -12.81 8.08
C ARG A 106 -11.53 -13.09 8.13
N ILE A 107 -10.91 -12.82 9.27
CA ILE A 107 -9.52 -13.18 9.55
C ILE A 107 -9.50 -14.64 10.01
N ASP A 108 -8.67 -15.47 9.38
CA ASP A 108 -8.44 -16.87 9.75
C ASP A 108 -6.97 -17.06 10.13
N GLY A 109 -6.65 -17.04 11.43
CA GLY A 109 -5.28 -17.09 11.90
C GLY A 109 -4.46 -15.83 11.61
N GLU A 110 -3.13 -15.98 11.53
CA GLU A 110 -2.19 -14.83 11.47
C GLU A 110 -1.89 -14.32 10.06
N ALA A 111 -2.14 -15.14 9.03
CA ALA A 111 -1.66 -14.90 7.67
C ALA A 111 -2.71 -15.20 6.60
N ARG A 112 -3.99 -15.27 6.96
CA ARG A 112 -5.06 -15.59 6.01
C ARG A 112 -6.32 -14.78 6.24
N LEU A 113 -6.90 -14.35 5.13
CA LEU A 113 -8.18 -13.66 5.05
C LEU A 113 -9.11 -14.46 4.14
N ILE A 114 -10.33 -14.71 4.60
CA ILE A 114 -11.32 -15.49 3.85
C ILE A 114 -12.50 -14.59 3.49
N SER A 115 -12.83 -14.48 2.21
CA SER A 115 -14.08 -13.86 1.75
C SER A 115 -15.23 -14.85 1.95
N ASP A 116 -16.09 -14.60 2.95
CA ASP A 116 -17.19 -15.46 3.39
C ASP A 116 -18.36 -15.54 2.39
N GLY A 117 -18.37 -14.67 1.38
CA GLY A 117 -19.38 -14.69 0.34
C GLY A 117 -19.14 -15.84 -0.64
N SER A 118 -20.07 -16.80 -0.72
CA SER A 118 -20.11 -17.71 -1.87
C SER A 118 -20.58 -16.94 -3.10
N LEU A 119 -19.65 -16.65 -4.01
CA LEU A 119 -19.99 -15.98 -5.26
C LEU A 119 -20.52 -16.97 -6.30
N ARG A 120 -21.29 -16.41 -7.23
CA ARG A 120 -22.12 -17.13 -8.20
C ARG A 120 -21.33 -17.95 -9.22
N ASP A 121 -20.04 -17.65 -9.40
CA ASP A 121 -19.15 -18.29 -10.36
C ASP A 121 -17.67 -18.04 -9.99
N ARG A 122 -16.79 -18.76 -10.68
CA ARG A 122 -15.33 -18.69 -10.52
C ARG A 122 -14.78 -17.29 -10.83
N GLU A 123 -15.24 -16.67 -11.90
CA GLU A 123 -14.72 -15.38 -12.39
C GLU A 123 -14.99 -14.26 -11.40
N ALA A 124 -16.21 -14.17 -10.86
CA ALA A 124 -16.58 -13.22 -9.82
C ALA A 124 -15.70 -13.38 -8.57
N SER A 125 -15.33 -14.62 -8.23
CA SER A 125 -14.47 -14.93 -7.09
C SER A 125 -13.02 -14.53 -7.30
N ILE A 126 -12.51 -14.69 -8.53
CA ILE A 126 -11.18 -14.17 -8.91
C ILE A 126 -11.15 -12.65 -8.74
N ILE A 127 -12.19 -11.97 -9.23
CA ILE A 127 -12.29 -10.51 -9.16
C ILE A 127 -12.33 -10.02 -7.70
N ASP A 128 -13.13 -10.67 -6.85
CA ASP A 128 -13.28 -10.29 -5.45
C ASP A 128 -12.00 -10.57 -4.65
N VAL A 129 -11.37 -11.74 -4.81
CA VAL A 129 -10.08 -12.07 -4.19
C VAL A 129 -8.99 -11.10 -4.62
N ALA A 130 -8.87 -10.77 -5.91
CA ALA A 130 -7.90 -9.79 -6.39
C ALA A 130 -8.16 -8.40 -5.80
N LYS A 131 -9.43 -7.97 -5.73
CA LYS A 131 -9.82 -6.68 -5.15
C LYS A 131 -9.46 -6.58 -3.66
N VAL A 132 -9.71 -7.63 -2.89
CA VAL A 132 -9.35 -7.72 -1.47
C VAL A 132 -7.82 -7.70 -1.30
N ALA A 133 -7.10 -8.47 -2.11
CA ALA A 133 -5.65 -8.51 -2.07
C ALA A 133 -5.01 -7.15 -2.42
N ARG A 134 -5.53 -6.43 -3.42
CA ARG A 134 -5.10 -5.05 -3.73
C ARG A 134 -5.41 -4.08 -2.59
N ALA A 135 -6.54 -4.24 -1.89
CA ALA A 135 -6.84 -3.43 -0.71
C ALA A 135 -5.80 -3.66 0.41
N LEU A 136 -5.33 -4.89 0.62
CA LEU A 136 -4.26 -5.18 1.57
C LEU A 136 -2.93 -4.52 1.16
N GLN A 137 -2.56 -4.57 -0.12
CA GLN A 137 -1.36 -3.86 -0.63
C GLN A 137 -1.47 -2.34 -0.40
N PHE A 138 -2.64 -1.76 -0.68
CA PHE A 138 -2.92 -0.35 -0.43
C PHE A 138 -2.79 0.01 1.05
N MET A 139 -3.34 -0.82 1.95
CA MET A 139 -3.24 -0.64 3.40
C MET A 139 -1.79 -0.73 3.90
N ASP A 140 -1.02 -1.68 3.37
CA ASP A 140 0.37 -1.90 3.76
C ASP A 140 1.28 -0.72 3.37
N ALA A 141 1.07 -0.16 2.18
CA ALA A 141 1.86 0.95 1.70
C ALA A 141 1.47 2.30 2.32
N THR A 142 0.16 2.54 2.51
CA THR A 142 -0.32 3.86 2.94
C THR A 142 -0.57 3.97 4.45
N GLY A 143 -0.73 2.84 5.14
CA GLY A 143 -1.16 2.78 6.54
C GLY A 143 -2.65 3.13 6.75
N LEU A 144 -3.38 3.49 5.70
CA LEU A 144 -4.79 3.85 5.77
C LEU A 144 -5.64 2.63 6.15
N LYS A 145 -6.68 2.87 6.96
CA LYS A 145 -7.63 1.85 7.42
C LYS A 145 -9.01 2.11 6.82
N PRO A 146 -9.74 1.08 6.36
CA PRO A 146 -11.09 1.25 5.84
C PRO A 146 -12.03 1.73 6.95
N SER A 147 -13.04 2.52 6.58
CA SER A 147 -13.95 3.17 7.51
C SER A 147 -15.36 3.26 6.92
N ARG A 148 -16.39 3.15 7.76
CA ARG A 148 -17.80 3.44 7.40
C ARG A 148 -18.21 4.88 7.71
N SER A 149 -17.32 5.68 8.30
CA SER A 149 -17.60 7.07 8.64
C SER A 149 -17.90 7.87 7.37
N ARG A 150 -18.75 8.89 7.46
CA ARG A 150 -18.96 9.84 6.36
C ARG A 150 -18.00 11.03 6.41
N ARG A 151 -17.10 11.09 7.40
CA ARG A 151 -16.17 12.21 7.64
C ARG A 151 -15.13 12.42 6.54
N CYS A 152 -14.99 11.50 5.60
CA CYS A 152 -14.21 11.69 4.37
C CYS A 152 -14.95 12.49 3.30
N TYR A 153 -16.23 12.81 3.45
CA TYR A 153 -16.88 13.79 2.59
C TYR A 153 -16.76 15.19 3.18
N PRO A 154 -16.78 16.26 2.37
CA PRO A 154 -16.83 17.61 2.88
C PRO A 154 -17.96 17.79 3.90
N LYS A 155 -17.61 18.33 5.08
CA LYS A 155 -18.54 18.49 6.23
C LYS A 155 -19.16 17.20 6.75
N GLY A 156 -18.65 16.03 6.36
CA GLY A 156 -19.20 14.74 6.76
C GLY A 156 -20.49 14.34 6.05
N ASP A 157 -20.82 15.00 4.93
CA ASP A 157 -22.10 14.88 4.24
C ASP A 157 -21.94 14.21 2.88
N TRP A 158 -22.67 13.11 2.67
CA TRP A 158 -22.64 12.36 1.41
C TRP A 158 -23.00 13.26 0.24
N ASP A 159 -23.95 14.19 0.40
CA ASP A 159 -24.44 15.05 -0.69
C ASP A 159 -23.35 15.96 -1.27
N ASN A 160 -22.21 16.05 -0.59
CA ASN A 160 -21.00 16.70 -1.10
C ASN A 160 -20.02 15.74 -1.80
N ARG A 161 -20.45 14.56 -2.24
CA ARG A 161 -19.63 13.59 -2.98
C ARG A 161 -19.03 14.22 -4.26
N PRO A 162 -17.75 13.97 -4.60
CA PRO A 162 -17.10 14.65 -5.71
C PRO A 162 -17.68 14.24 -7.07
N PRO A 163 -17.62 15.13 -8.08
CA PRO A 163 -18.09 14.82 -9.44
C PRO A 163 -17.47 13.57 -10.05
N ILE A 164 -16.18 13.30 -9.81
CA ILE A 164 -15.49 12.10 -10.33
C ILE A 164 -15.88 10.81 -9.61
N ALA A 165 -16.71 10.88 -8.56
CA ALA A 165 -16.91 9.76 -7.66
C ALA A 165 -17.55 8.54 -8.32
N ASP A 166 -16.90 7.41 -8.12
CA ASP A 166 -17.26 6.08 -8.62
C ASP A 166 -16.48 5.05 -7.80
N HIS A 167 -17.12 3.96 -7.38
CA HIS A 167 -16.51 3.00 -6.45
C HIS A 167 -15.79 3.66 -5.26
N ASP A 168 -16.39 4.72 -4.72
CA ASP A 168 -15.80 5.50 -3.64
C ASP A 168 -15.96 4.82 -2.29
N SER A 169 -14.97 5.03 -1.44
CA SER A 169 -14.90 4.43 -0.11
C SER A 169 -14.18 5.35 0.86
N CYS A 170 -14.52 5.23 2.14
CA CYS A 170 -13.96 6.07 3.18
C CYS A 170 -12.79 5.38 3.88
N TRP A 171 -11.72 6.15 4.10
CA TRP A 171 -10.50 5.67 4.73
C TRP A 171 -10.08 6.60 5.87
N PHE A 172 -9.42 6.04 6.87
CA PHE A 172 -8.93 6.75 8.04
C PHE A 172 -7.42 6.55 8.16
N ASP A 173 -6.68 7.64 8.31
CA ASP A 173 -5.28 7.62 8.69
C ASP A 173 -5.16 7.64 10.22
N PRO A 174 -4.74 6.55 10.88
CA PRO A 174 -4.54 6.53 12.32
C PRO A 174 -3.40 7.46 12.79
N GLU A 175 -2.41 7.72 11.94
CA GLU A 175 -1.24 8.53 12.28
C GLU A 175 -1.59 10.02 12.30
N ALA A 176 -2.12 10.55 11.19
CA ALA A 176 -2.56 11.95 11.13
C ALA A 176 -3.95 12.19 11.73
N ARG A 177 -4.66 11.13 12.14
CA ARG A 177 -6.05 11.17 12.62
C ARG A 177 -7.00 11.85 11.63
N ALA A 178 -6.79 11.60 10.34
CA ALA A 178 -7.52 12.25 9.24
C ALA A 178 -8.40 11.25 8.48
N TYR A 179 -9.49 11.75 7.88
CA TYR A 179 -10.31 10.97 6.96
C TYR A 179 -9.96 11.34 5.52
N VAL A 180 -9.90 10.32 4.67
CA VAL A 180 -9.57 10.42 3.25
C VAL A 180 -10.69 9.76 2.46
N LEU A 181 -11.12 10.41 1.38
CA LEU A 181 -12.02 9.80 0.42
C LEU A 181 -11.19 9.15 -0.67
N VAL A 182 -11.45 7.89 -0.95
CA VAL A 182 -10.91 7.21 -2.12
C VAL A 182 -12.01 7.09 -3.15
N THR A 183 -11.72 7.33 -4.42
CA THR A 183 -12.63 7.06 -5.54
C THR A 183 -11.87 6.41 -6.69
N GLN A 184 -12.53 5.48 -7.38
CA GLN A 184 -11.92 4.63 -8.40
C GLN A 184 -12.73 4.62 -9.70
N PRO A 185 -12.76 5.74 -10.43
CA PRO A 185 -13.53 5.86 -11.66
C PRO A 185 -12.99 4.98 -12.78
N TYR A 186 -13.90 4.48 -13.61
CA TYR A 186 -13.53 3.91 -14.91
C TYR A 186 -12.76 4.92 -15.77
N PRO A 187 -11.80 4.46 -16.60
CA PRO A 187 -10.97 5.30 -17.44
C PRO A 187 -11.75 6.40 -18.16
N GLY A 188 -11.23 7.62 -18.12
CA GLY A 188 -11.79 8.76 -18.85
C GLY A 188 -12.94 9.48 -18.12
N ARG A 189 -13.60 8.86 -17.13
CA ARG A 189 -14.64 9.53 -16.34
C ARG A 189 -14.09 10.73 -15.56
N ALA A 190 -12.88 10.62 -15.01
CA ALA A 190 -12.24 11.75 -14.33
C ALA A 190 -11.95 12.90 -15.30
N ALA A 191 -11.40 12.59 -16.49
CA ALA A 191 -11.12 13.57 -17.53
C ALA A 191 -12.38 14.31 -17.99
N MET A 192 -13.47 13.58 -18.27
CA MET A 192 -14.77 14.13 -18.68
C MET A 192 -15.39 15.08 -17.63
N ARG A 193 -14.99 14.95 -16.37
CA ARG A 193 -15.55 15.72 -15.24
C ARG A 193 -14.54 16.67 -14.61
N SER A 194 -13.39 16.88 -15.24
CA SER A 194 -12.27 17.66 -14.70
C SER A 194 -12.66 19.09 -14.30
N GLU A 195 -13.42 19.80 -15.13
CA GLU A 195 -13.90 21.16 -14.82
C GLU A 195 -14.82 21.18 -13.59
N ASN A 196 -15.81 20.27 -13.56
CA ASN A 196 -16.72 20.13 -12.42
C ASN A 196 -15.97 19.76 -11.14
N GLN A 197 -14.96 18.89 -11.27
CA GLN A 197 -14.10 18.46 -10.17
C GLN A 197 -13.28 19.62 -9.61
N ALA A 198 -12.66 20.45 -10.46
CA ALA A 198 -11.92 21.64 -10.04
C ALA A 198 -12.82 22.67 -9.33
N ALA A 199 -14.04 22.86 -9.84
CA ALA A 199 -15.04 23.71 -9.17
C ALA A 199 -15.44 23.16 -7.80
N TRP A 200 -15.63 21.84 -7.70
CA TRP A 200 -15.92 21.16 -6.43
C TRP A 200 -14.76 21.29 -5.42
N GLU A 201 -13.51 21.09 -5.85
CA GLU A 201 -12.31 21.24 -5.02
C GLU A 201 -12.20 22.66 -4.46
N THR A 202 -12.43 23.66 -5.31
CA THR A 202 -12.44 25.08 -4.92
C THR A 202 -13.55 25.37 -3.91
N LYS A 203 -14.77 24.91 -4.19
CA LYS A 203 -15.95 25.13 -3.34
C LYS A 203 -15.77 24.52 -1.95
N HIS A 204 -15.22 23.32 -1.88
CA HIS A 204 -15.11 22.58 -0.62
C HIS A 204 -13.78 22.80 0.10
N GLY A 205 -12.77 23.36 -0.59
CA GLY A 205 -11.41 23.49 -0.08
C GLY A 205 -10.77 22.12 0.07
N TRP A 206 -10.85 21.29 -0.96
CA TRP A 206 -10.31 19.92 -1.02
C TRP A 206 -9.34 19.80 -2.19
N ARG A 207 -8.52 18.75 -2.18
CA ARG A 207 -7.60 18.42 -3.28
C ARG A 207 -7.75 16.95 -3.65
N ALA A 208 -7.69 16.65 -4.95
CA ALA A 208 -7.59 15.28 -5.45
C ALA A 208 -6.16 14.93 -5.88
N PHE A 209 -5.75 13.69 -5.60
CA PHE A 209 -4.47 13.12 -5.98
C PHE A 209 -4.72 11.84 -6.75
N ARG A 210 -4.20 11.76 -7.98
CA ARG A 210 -4.21 10.54 -8.77
C ARG A 210 -2.98 9.70 -8.45
N SER A 211 -3.17 8.39 -8.27
CA SER A 211 -2.10 7.41 -8.18
C SER A 211 -1.88 6.73 -9.54
N GLU A 212 -0.61 6.46 -9.89
CA GLU A 212 -0.25 5.65 -11.06
C GLU A 212 -0.12 4.15 -10.74
N TRP A 213 -0.30 3.74 -9.47
CA TRP A 213 -0.21 2.34 -9.03
C TRP A 213 -1.31 1.42 -9.61
N GLY A 214 -2.35 2.02 -10.21
CA GLY A 214 -3.61 1.35 -10.53
C GLY A 214 -4.63 1.57 -9.42
N SER A 215 -5.56 0.64 -9.22
CA SER A 215 -6.64 0.77 -8.25
C SER A 215 -6.91 -0.54 -7.50
N MET A 216 -7.57 -0.44 -6.35
CA MET A 216 -8.05 -1.63 -5.64
C MET A 216 -9.17 -2.34 -6.40
N TYR A 217 -10.04 -1.60 -7.08
CA TYR A 217 -11.18 -2.16 -7.82
C TYR A 217 -10.74 -2.99 -9.04
N GLY A 218 -9.66 -2.60 -9.74
CA GLY A 218 -9.17 -3.26 -10.95
C GLY A 218 -9.85 -2.78 -12.23
N PHE A 219 -9.82 -3.60 -13.28
CA PHE A 219 -10.41 -3.30 -14.60
C PHE A 219 -9.92 -1.99 -15.24
N GLY A 220 -8.68 -1.61 -14.95
CA GLY A 220 -8.10 -0.35 -15.42
C GLY A 220 -8.72 0.90 -14.79
N THR A 221 -9.58 0.78 -13.77
CA THR A 221 -10.07 1.96 -13.04
C THR A 221 -8.91 2.76 -12.46
N GLU A 222 -9.09 4.07 -12.42
CA GLU A 222 -8.13 5.00 -11.84
C GLU A 222 -8.20 4.94 -10.31
N LEU A 223 -7.23 5.52 -9.60
CA LEU A 223 -7.27 5.67 -8.15
C LEU A 223 -7.01 7.12 -7.78
N HIS A 224 -8.05 7.76 -7.22
CA HIS A 224 -8.00 9.14 -6.77
C HIS A 224 -8.27 9.20 -5.27
N LEU A 225 -7.43 9.94 -4.56
CA LEU A 225 -7.57 10.18 -3.13
C LEU A 225 -7.83 11.66 -2.92
N LEU A 226 -8.86 11.99 -2.15
CA LEU A 226 -9.27 13.35 -1.88
C LEU A 226 -9.18 13.65 -0.38
N CYS A 227 -8.61 14.81 -0.06
CA CYS A 227 -8.45 15.25 1.32
C CYS A 227 -8.47 16.78 1.45
N PRO A 228 -8.63 17.31 2.68
CA PRO A 228 -8.39 18.72 2.97
C PRO A 228 -6.90 19.11 2.78
N PRO A 229 -6.60 20.37 2.40
CA PRO A 229 -5.25 20.86 2.15
C PRO A 229 -4.24 20.61 3.27
N ALA A 230 -4.69 20.63 4.53
CA ALA A 230 -3.81 20.39 5.68
C ALA A 230 -3.21 18.96 5.72
N TYR A 231 -3.79 18.01 4.98
CA TYR A 231 -3.34 16.62 4.89
C TYR A 231 -2.69 16.29 3.53
N ALA A 232 -2.62 17.27 2.62
CA ALA A 232 -2.15 17.09 1.24
C ALA A 232 -0.74 16.50 1.15
N ASP A 233 0.22 17.06 1.90
CA ASP A 233 1.62 16.64 1.83
C ASP A 233 1.82 15.23 2.41
N ILE A 234 1.13 14.92 3.50
CA ILE A 234 1.15 13.59 4.13
C ILE A 234 0.56 12.54 3.17
N LEU A 235 -0.57 12.86 2.54
CA LEU A 235 -1.19 11.97 1.56
C LEU A 235 -0.29 11.77 0.33
N GLY A 236 0.35 12.84 -0.15
CA GLY A 236 1.30 12.78 -1.25
C GLY A 236 2.46 11.81 -0.97
N GLY A 237 3.03 11.86 0.24
CA GLY A 237 4.05 10.91 0.68
C GLY A 237 3.57 9.46 0.69
N LYS A 238 2.39 9.20 1.25
CA LYS A 238 1.77 7.86 1.27
C LYS A 238 1.50 7.30 -0.13
N LEU A 239 1.16 8.16 -1.09
CA LEU A 239 0.99 7.76 -2.50
C LEU A 239 2.31 7.49 -3.21
N ALA A 240 3.38 8.22 -2.87
CA ALA A 240 4.71 7.91 -3.34
C ALA A 240 5.17 6.53 -2.84
N ASP A 241 4.91 6.21 -1.56
CA ASP A 241 5.22 4.91 -0.98
C ASP A 241 4.44 3.75 -1.62
N LEU A 242 3.18 4.00 -1.99
CA LEU A 242 2.37 3.07 -2.78
C LEU A 242 2.96 2.83 -4.17
N GLY A 243 3.33 3.90 -4.88
CA GLY A 243 3.94 3.80 -6.21
C GLY A 243 5.34 3.18 -6.22
N ALA A 244 6.08 3.28 -5.11
CA ALA A 244 7.37 2.60 -4.92
C ALA A 244 7.24 1.16 -4.40
N GLY A 245 6.02 0.73 -4.07
CA GLY A 245 5.70 -0.62 -3.62
C GLY A 245 5.66 -1.65 -4.75
N PRO A 246 5.25 -2.89 -4.46
CA PRO A 246 4.99 -3.87 -5.49
C PRO A 246 3.79 -3.45 -6.35
N ASP A 247 3.78 -3.86 -7.61
CA ASP A 247 2.64 -3.65 -8.50
C ASP A 247 1.35 -4.24 -7.91
N ALA A 248 0.23 -3.63 -8.25
CA ALA A 248 -1.09 -4.12 -7.88
C ALA A 248 -1.30 -5.54 -8.41
N ILE A 249 -1.76 -6.45 -7.54
CA ILE A 249 -2.00 -7.83 -7.94
C ILE A 249 -3.06 -7.91 -9.05
N THR A 250 -2.80 -8.75 -10.04
CA THR A 250 -3.67 -8.94 -11.19
C THR A 250 -4.65 -10.09 -10.95
N ASN A 251 -5.70 -10.15 -11.77
CA ASN A 251 -6.70 -11.22 -11.67
C ASN A 251 -6.09 -12.59 -12.03
N GLU A 252 -5.06 -12.61 -12.87
CA GLU A 252 -4.33 -13.81 -13.30
C GLU A 252 -3.47 -14.42 -12.19
N ALA A 253 -3.11 -13.63 -11.16
CA ALA A 253 -2.39 -14.12 -9.99
C ALA A 253 -3.31 -14.87 -9.00
N VAL A 254 -4.62 -14.89 -9.24
CA VAL A 254 -5.58 -15.68 -8.47
C VAL A 254 -5.72 -17.05 -9.13
N VAL A 255 -5.50 -18.11 -8.35
CA VAL A 255 -5.47 -19.49 -8.81
C VAL A 255 -6.55 -20.33 -8.13
N ASP A 256 -6.97 -21.42 -8.77
CA ASP A 256 -7.80 -22.43 -8.12
C ASP A 256 -7.00 -23.18 -7.05
N THR A 257 -7.67 -23.59 -5.97
CA THR A 257 -7.08 -24.33 -4.84
C THR A 257 -7.79 -25.65 -4.58
#